data_AF-A0A368GMD0-F1
#
_entry.id   AF-A0A368GMD0-F1
#
_cell.length_a   1.000
_cell.length_b   1.000
_cell.length_c   1.000
_cell.angle_alpha   90.00
_cell.angle_beta   90.00
_cell.angle_gamma   90.00
#
_symmetry.space_group_name_H-M   'P 1'
#
loop_
_entity.id
_entity.type
_entity.pdbx_description
1 polymer ?
#
loop_
_entity_poly.entity_id
_entity_poly.type
_entity_poly.pdbx_seq_one_letter_code
_entity_poly.pdbx_strand_id
1 'polypeptide(L)' 'MTVMRTITADGEKPHVPMVFHAAKHKRFCYMIMTLLGENLKELKLNCRKEYMTAKTWTRLAIQCLYR' A
#
# COMPACT_ATOMS: atom_id res chain seq x y z
N MET A 1 -2.18 -0.93 -18.37
CA MET A 1 -2.54 -0.95 -16.93
C MET A 1 -3.50 -2.10 -16.67
N THR A 2 -3.03 -3.33 -16.82
CA THR A 2 -3.87 -4.52 -16.69
C THR A 2 -3.78 -5.08 -15.27
N VAL A 3 -2.56 -5.16 -14.72
CA VAL A 3 -2.27 -5.77 -13.42
C VAL A 3 -3.03 -5.15 -12.25
N MET A 4 -3.01 -3.81 -12.12
CA MET A 4 -3.71 -3.16 -10.98
C MET A 4 -5.23 -3.33 -11.05
N ARG A 5 -5.82 -3.22 -12.26
CA ARG A 5 -7.26 -3.45 -12.45
C ARG A 5 -7.64 -4.90 -12.19
N THR A 6 -6.79 -5.86 -12.58
CA THR A 6 -7.03 -7.29 -12.27
C THR A 6 -6.90 -7.58 -10.78
N ILE A 7 -5.99 -6.90 -10.07
CA ILE A 7 -5.84 -7.06 -8.62
C ILE A 7 -7.10 -6.55 -7.90
N THR A 8 -7.68 -5.42 -8.32
CA THR A 8 -8.88 -4.82 -7.72
C THR A 8 -10.20 -5.26 -8.38
N ALA A 9 -10.17 -6.23 -9.30
CA ALA A 9 -11.35 -6.61 -10.09
C ALA A 9 -12.47 -7.22 -9.22
N ASP A 10 -12.11 -7.95 -8.18
CA ASP A 10 -13.05 -8.59 -7.25
C ASP A 10 -13.56 -7.64 -6.14
N GLY A 11 -13.34 -6.33 -6.32
CA GLY A 11 -13.68 -5.30 -5.35
C GLY A 11 -12.57 -4.99 -4.36
N GLU A 12 -12.96 -4.48 -3.19
CA GLU A 12 -12.03 -4.07 -2.14
C GLU A 12 -11.33 -5.30 -1.55
N LYS A 13 -9.99 -5.25 -1.51
CA LYS A 13 -9.16 -6.30 -0.92
C LYS A 13 -8.41 -5.73 0.28
N PRO A 14 -8.36 -6.47 1.41
CA PRO A 14 -7.56 -6.06 2.55
C PRO A 14 -6.11 -5.78 2.13
N HIS A 15 -5.55 -4.71 2.69
CA HIS A 15 -4.15 -4.32 2.53
C HIS A 15 -3.70 -3.97 1.09
N VAL A 16 -4.63 -3.81 0.14
CA VAL A 16 -4.35 -3.35 -1.22
C VAL A 16 -5.12 -2.06 -1.51
N PRO A 17 -4.45 -0.97 -1.93
CA PRO A 17 -5.14 0.29 -2.25
C PRO A 17 -5.99 0.14 -3.51
N MET A 18 -7.19 0.72 -3.47
CA MET A 18 -8.10 0.69 -4.61
C MET A 18 -7.65 1.69 -5.68
N VAL A 19 -7.76 1.27 -6.94
CA VAL A 19 -7.47 2.12 -8.10
C VAL A 19 -8.78 2.58 -8.71
N PHE A 20 -9.06 3.88 -8.61
CA PHE A 20 -10.28 4.49 -9.14
C PHE A 20 -10.17 4.79 -10.64
N HIS A 21 -9.01 5.26 -11.06
CA HIS A 21 -8.76 5.61 -12.46
C HIS A 21 -7.29 5.41 -12.82
N ALA A 22 -7.03 5.13 -14.09
CA ALA A 22 -5.67 5.03 -14.58
C ALA A 22 -5.67 5.24 -16.09
N ALA A 23 -4.78 6.10 -16.58
CA ALA A 23 -4.70 6.46 -17.99
C ALA A 23 -3.26 6.77 -18.44
N LYS A 24 -3.09 6.73 -19.77
CA LYS A 24 -1.83 7.03 -20.46
C LYS A 24 -2.05 8.18 -21.42
N HIS A 25 -1.22 9.20 -21.30
CA HIS A 25 -1.10 10.30 -22.25
C HIS A 25 0.21 10.19 -23.03
N LYS A 26 0.40 11.06 -24.03
CA LYS A 26 1.59 11.08 -24.89
C LYS A 26 2.90 11.30 -24.10
N ARG A 27 2.86 12.05 -23.00
CA ARG A 27 4.05 12.44 -22.20
C ARG A 27 4.13 11.84 -20.81
N PHE A 28 3.03 11.29 -20.28
CA PHE A 28 2.97 10.76 -18.93
C PHE A 28 1.88 9.70 -18.79
N CYS A 29 2.00 8.86 -17.76
CA CYS A 29 0.94 7.97 -17.31
C CYS A 29 0.60 8.31 -15.87
N TYR A 30 -0.65 8.14 -15.47
CA TYR A 30 -1.07 8.43 -14.11
C TYR A 30 -2.12 7.44 -13.60
N MET A 31 -2.26 7.42 -12.28
CA MET A 31 -3.21 6.59 -11.57
C MET A 31 -3.81 7.39 -10.42
N ILE A 32 -5.13 7.29 -10.25
CA ILE A 32 -5.87 7.82 -9.11
C ILE A 32 -6.20 6.61 -8.23
N MET A 33 -5.70 6.63 -7.00
CA MET A 33 -5.84 5.54 -6.05
C MET A 33 -6.11 6.08 -4.65
N THR A 34 -6.48 5.19 -3.71
CA THR A 34 -6.63 5.54 -2.29
C THR A 34 -5.33 6.14 -1.75
N LEU A 35 -5.42 7.33 -1.17
CA LEU A 35 -4.31 7.95 -0.45
C LEU A 35 -4.12 7.25 0.90
N LEU A 36 -2.90 6.82 1.20
CA LEU A 36 -2.53 6.16 2.44
C LEU A 36 -1.69 7.10 3.32
N GLY A 37 -1.45 6.67 4.55
CA GLY A 37 -0.58 7.37 5.49
C GLY A 37 0.91 7.16 5.21
N GLU A 38 1.72 7.40 6.24
CA GLU A 38 3.17 7.21 6.20
C GLU A 38 3.55 5.77 5.86
N ASN A 39 4.64 5.62 5.10
CA ASN A 39 5.20 4.31 4.80
C ASN A 39 5.95 3.75 6.02
N LEU A 40 6.17 2.42 6.04
CA LEU A 40 6.80 1.74 7.17
C LEU A 40 8.23 2.21 7.48
N LYS A 41 8.97 2.71 6.47
CA LYS A 41 10.32 3.26 6.67
C LYS A 41 10.25 4.55 7.46
N GLU A 42 9.35 5.45 7.09
CA GLU A 42 9.14 6.72 7.81
C GLU A 42 8.68 6.47 9.25
N LEU A 43 7.71 5.58 9.43
CA LEU A 43 7.24 5.18 10.77
C LEU A 43 8.36 4.58 11.63
N LYS A 44 9.28 3.81 11.04
CA LYS A 44 10.44 3.26 11.74
C LYS A 44 11.39 4.38 12.18
N LEU A 45 11.70 5.33 11.30
CA LEU A 45 12.60 6.45 11.61
C LEU A 45 12.04 7.32 12.74
N ASN A 46 10.71 7.46 12.81
CA ASN A 46 10.03 8.20 13.88
C ASN A 46 9.97 7.45 15.22
N CYS A 47 10.38 6.17 15.27
CA CYS A 47 10.46 5.42 16.52
C CYS A 47 11.75 5.75 17.28
N ARG A 48 11.69 5.69 18.62
CA ARG A 48 12.88 5.84 19.47
C ARG A 48 13.93 4.78 19.10
N LYS A 49 15.15 5.23 18.82
CA LYS A 49 16.27 4.39 18.35
C LYS A 49 15.99 3.65 17.02
N GLU A 50 14.99 4.07 16.26
CA GLU A 50 14.58 3.44 14.99
C GLU A 50 14.10 1.98 15.13
N TYR A 51 13.58 1.59 16.30
CA TYR A 51 13.06 0.24 16.54
C TYR A 51 11.55 0.24 16.75
N MET A 52 10.84 -0.52 15.92
CA MET A 52 9.48 -0.94 16.24
C MET A 52 9.52 -2.11 17.23
N THR A 53 8.54 -2.17 18.13
CA THR A 53 8.41 -3.29 19.07
C THR A 53 8.15 -4.60 18.33
N ALA A 54 8.53 -5.73 18.93
CA ALA A 54 8.24 -7.06 18.38
C ALA A 54 6.73 -7.23 18.10
N LYS A 55 5.85 -6.74 18.98
CA LYS A 55 4.39 -6.75 18.80
C LYS A 55 3.94 -5.98 17.56
N THR A 56 4.56 -4.84 17.25
CA THR A 56 4.26 -4.09 16.02
C THR A 56 4.74 -4.85 14.79
N TRP A 57 5.97 -5.39 14.82
CA TRP A 57 6.51 -6.20 13.73
C TRP A 57 5.66 -7.43 13.43
N THR A 58 5.23 -8.18 14.45
CA THR A 58 4.38 -9.36 14.25
C THR A 58 3.04 -8.99 13.60
N ARG A 59 2.41 -7.89 14.01
CA ARG A 59 1.15 -7.43 13.40
C ARG A 59 1.34 -6.98 11.95
N LEU A 60 2.42 -6.26 11.64
CA LEU A 60 2.76 -5.89 10.26
C LEU A 60 2.99 -7.13 9.40
N ALA A 61 3.78 -8.09 9.89
CA ALA A 61 4.04 -9.33 9.19
C ALA A 61 2.75 -10.12 8.88
N ILE A 62 1.82 -10.17 9.85
CA ILE A 62 0.50 -10.80 9.64
C ILE A 62 -0.26 -10.10 8.51
N GLN A 63 -0.36 -8.77 8.49
CA GLN A 63 -1.05 -8.03 7.43
C GLN A 63 -0.38 -8.13 6.06
N CYS A 64 0.95 -8.31 6.01
CA CYS A 64 1.67 -8.49 4.76
C CYS A 64 1.51 -9.91 4.18
N LEU A 65 1.41 -10.92 5.05
CA LEU A 65 1.34 -12.32 4.65
C LEU A 65 -0.11 -12.81 4.46
N TYR A 66 -1.02 -12.34 5.30
CA TYR A 66 -2.42 -12.73 5.34
C TYR A 66 -3.32 -11.56 4.96
N ARG A 67 -4.49 -11.90 4.41
CA ARG A 67 -5.56 -10.95 4.12
C ARG A 67 -6.52 -10.82 5.29
#